data_AF-A0A2N0ZZP5-F1
#
_entry.id   AF-A0A2N0ZZP5-F1
#
_cell.length_a   1.000
_cell.length_b   1.000
_cell.length_c   1.000
_cell.angle_alpha   90.00
_cell.angle_beta   90.00
_cell.angle_gamma   90.00
#
_symmetry.space_group_name_H-M   'P 1'
#
loop_
_entity.id
_entity.type
_entity.pdbx_description
1 polymer ?
#
loop_
_entity_poly.entity_id
_entity_poly.type
_entity_poly.pdbx_seq_one_letter_code
_entity_poly.pdbx_strand_id
1 'polypeptide(L)'
;MGIGSNLGVEIAEQEHREALFEEVINEAAVLVATSDHSRESAYQAAKDLSLAQQEAIAKGEYSEDEDSNTMSFFDSSLEGTSIPSGKHAQVKAIAQELREKFEDDL
;
A
#
# COMPACT_ATOMS: atom_id res chain seq x y z
N MET A 1 -37.44 -3.17 7.76
CA MET A 1 -36.60 -2.77 6.62
C MET A 1 -36.00 -1.42 7.02
N GLY A 2 -34.86 -1.34 7.69
CA GLY A 2 -33.54 -1.77 7.24
C GLY A 2 -32.62 -0.53 7.17
N ILE A 3 -32.78 0.42 8.10
CA ILE A 3 -32.03 1.68 8.16
C ILE A 3 -30.92 1.48 9.20
N GLY A 4 -30.01 0.57 8.88
CA GLY A 4 -28.91 0.21 9.78
C GLY A 4 -27.73 -0.45 9.06
N SER A 5 -27.85 -0.69 7.75
CA SER A 5 -26.88 -1.47 6.98
C SER A 5 -26.03 -0.65 6.02
N ASN A 6 -26.36 0.63 5.75
CA ASN A 6 -25.55 1.45 4.83
C ASN A 6 -24.43 2.21 5.54
N LEU A 7 -24.70 2.81 6.71
CA LEU A 7 -23.70 3.61 7.41
C LEU A 7 -22.48 2.78 7.85
N GLY A 8 -22.70 1.54 8.31
CA GLY A 8 -21.60 0.65 8.71
C GLY A 8 -20.77 0.16 7.52
N VAL A 9 -21.39 0.01 6.33
CA VAL A 9 -20.68 -0.36 5.10
C VAL A 9 -19.90 0.82 4.54
N GLU A 10 -20.49 2.02 4.54
CA GLU A 10 -19.82 3.26 4.11
C GLU A 10 -18.58 3.56 4.98
N ILE A 11 -18.67 3.36 6.30
CA ILE A 11 -17.52 3.53 7.20
C ILE A 11 -16.44 2.47 6.92
N ALA A 12 -16.81 1.20 6.72
CA ALA A 12 -15.86 0.14 6.43
C ALA A 12 -15.15 0.34 5.07
N GLU A 13 -15.87 0.80 4.05
CA GLU A 13 -15.30 1.14 2.74
C GLU A 13 -14.35 2.33 2.83
N GLN A 14 -14.67 3.33 3.65
CA GLN A 14 -13.81 4.48 3.89
C GLN A 14 -12.51 4.07 4.61
N GLU A 15 -12.62 3.32 5.71
CA GLU A 15 -11.45 2.82 6.46
C GLU A 15 -10.55 1.94 5.58
N HIS A 16 -11.14 1.10 4.74
CA HIS A 16 -10.40 0.27 3.79
C HIS A 16 -9.66 1.13 2.75
N ARG A 17 -10.30 2.18 2.23
CA ARG A 17 -9.67 3.09 1.27
C ARG A 17 -8.53 3.89 1.91
N GLU A 18 -8.72 4.37 3.13
CA GLU A 18 -7.69 5.05 3.91
C GLU A 18 -6.48 4.14 4.17
N ALA A 19 -6.73 2.88 4.55
CA ALA A 19 -5.66 1.90 4.75
C ALA A 19 -4.85 1.62 3.47
N LEU A 20 -5.55 1.45 2.34
CA LEU A 20 -4.89 1.28 1.04
C LEU A 20 -4.08 2.50 0.63
N PHE A 21 -4.61 3.69 0.87
CA PHE A 21 -3.90 4.92 0.58
C PHE A 21 -2.61 5.03 1.41
N GLU A 22 -2.68 4.75 2.71
CA GLU A 22 -1.49 4.73 3.58
C GLU A 22 -0.46 3.70 3.12
N GLU A 23 -0.89 2.52 2.67
CA GLU A 23 -0.01 1.49 2.13
C GLU A 23 0.71 1.96 0.87
N VAL A 24 -0.03 2.52 -0.10
CA VAL A 24 0.51 3.08 -1.35
C VAL A 24 1.50 4.21 -1.05
N ILE A 25 1.18 5.11 -0.12
CA ILE A 25 2.05 6.23 0.25
C ILE A 25 3.35 5.74 0.87
N ASN A 26 3.28 4.76 1.77
CA ASN A 26 4.47 4.22 2.41
C ASN A 26 5.37 3.52 1.39
N GLU A 27 4.80 2.67 0.53
CA GLU A 27 5.56 1.98 -0.53
C GLU A 27 6.18 2.98 -1.52
N ALA A 28 5.42 3.98 -1.95
CA ALA A 28 5.92 5.05 -2.81
C ALA A 28 7.07 5.82 -2.15
N ALA A 29 6.97 6.09 -0.84
CA ALA A 29 8.05 6.75 -0.11
C ALA A 29 9.33 5.90 -0.05
N VAL A 30 9.19 4.57 0.06
CA VAL A 30 10.33 3.65 -0.04
C VAL A 30 10.92 3.69 -1.45
N LEU A 31 10.10 3.63 -2.49
CA LEU A 31 10.56 3.70 -3.88
C LEU A 31 11.33 4.99 -4.17
N VAL A 32 10.85 6.15 -3.71
CA VAL A 32 11.60 7.43 -3.85
C VAL A 32 12.89 7.44 -3.03
N ALA A 33 12.89 6.83 -1.84
CA ALA A 33 14.07 6.82 -0.98
C ALA A 33 15.16 5.83 -1.44
N THR A 34 14.77 4.78 -2.16
CA THR A 34 15.64 3.65 -2.56
C THR A 34 16.00 3.65 -4.04
N SER A 35 15.11 4.17 -4.89
CA SER A 35 15.23 4.20 -6.34
C SER A 35 15.17 5.65 -6.84
N ASP A 36 15.75 5.93 -8.00
CA ASP A 36 15.70 7.27 -8.63
C ASP A 36 14.32 7.60 -9.23
N HIS A 37 13.24 7.09 -8.63
CA HIS A 37 11.87 7.36 -9.07
C HIS A 37 11.45 8.77 -8.66
N SER A 38 10.73 9.45 -9.56
CA SER A 38 10.01 10.67 -9.18
C SER A 38 8.88 10.34 -8.22
N ARG A 39 8.48 11.30 -7.38
CA ARG A 39 7.35 11.15 -6.44
C ARG A 39 6.07 10.64 -7.12
N GLU A 40 5.78 11.12 -8.32
CA GLU A 40 4.61 10.70 -9.12
C GLU A 40 4.77 9.28 -9.68
N SER A 41 5.94 8.95 -10.25
CA SER A 41 6.19 7.61 -10.77
C SER A 41 6.21 6.56 -9.66
N ALA A 42 6.70 6.92 -8.47
CA ALA A 42 6.70 6.06 -7.30
C ALA A 42 5.28 5.83 -6.78
N TYR A 43 4.46 6.87 -6.70
CA TYR A 43 3.05 6.75 -6.31
C TYR A 43 2.26 5.86 -7.28
N GLN A 44 2.44 6.06 -8.60
CA GLN A 44 1.78 5.21 -9.60
C GLN A 44 2.26 3.76 -9.50
N ALA A 45 3.58 3.52 -9.36
CA ALA A 45 4.12 2.17 -9.23
C ALA A 45 3.62 1.47 -7.96
N ALA A 46 3.54 2.19 -6.83
CA ALA A 46 2.98 1.66 -5.58
C ALA A 46 1.49 1.32 -5.71
N LYS A 47 0.73 2.15 -6.43
CA LYS A 47 -0.69 1.89 -6.72
C LYS A 47 -0.87 0.66 -7.59
N ASP A 48 -0.07 0.52 -8.65
CA ASP A 48 -0.09 -0.64 -9.53
C ASP A 48 0.34 -1.91 -8.77
N LEU A 49 1.32 -1.81 -7.87
CA LEU A 49 1.76 -2.92 -7.01
C LEU A 49 0.64 -3.36 -6.06
N SER A 50 0.01 -2.43 -5.35
CA SER A 50 -1.10 -2.73 -4.42
C SER A 50 -2.28 -3.39 -5.16
N LEU A 51 -2.62 -2.91 -6.36
CA LEU A 51 -3.63 -3.54 -7.20
C LEU A 51 -3.23 -4.97 -7.60
N ALA A 52 -1.98 -5.17 -8.02
CA ALA A 52 -1.51 -6.49 -8.43
C ALA A 52 -1.45 -7.48 -7.24
N GLN A 53 -1.10 -7.01 -6.04
CA GLN A 53 -1.16 -7.80 -4.81
C GLN A 53 -2.61 -8.20 -4.48
N GLN A 54 -3.56 -7.26 -4.56
CA GLN A 54 -4.99 -7.57 -4.37
C GLN A 54 -5.50 -8.59 -5.38
N GLU A 55 -5.11 -8.46 -6.65
CA GLU A 55 -5.46 -9.44 -7.67
C GLU A 55 -4.85 -10.82 -7.39
N ALA A 56 -3.59 -10.89 -6.94
CA ALA A 56 -2.95 -12.13 -6.56
C ALA A 56 -3.64 -12.78 -5.34
N ILE A 57 -4.02 -11.98 -4.33
CA ILE A 57 -4.82 -12.45 -3.19
C ILE A 57 -6.15 -13.03 -3.68
N ALA A 58 -6.86 -12.30 -4.54
CA ALA A 58 -8.16 -12.74 -5.08
C ALA A 58 -8.06 -14.04 -5.89
N LYS A 59 -6.93 -14.29 -6.55
CA LYS A 59 -6.65 -15.52 -7.30
C LYS A 59 -6.07 -16.65 -6.45
N GLY A 60 -5.70 -16.38 -5.19
CA GLY A 60 -4.98 -17.33 -4.35
C GLY A 60 -3.54 -17.58 -4.80
N GLU A 61 -2.92 -16.61 -5.48
CA GLU A 61 -1.54 -16.67 -5.98
C GLU A 61 -0.51 -16.25 -4.91
N TYR A 62 -0.71 -16.75 -3.69
CA TYR A 62 0.14 -16.49 -2.54
C TYR A 62 0.23 -17.72 -1.64
N SER A 63 1.21 -17.73 -0.74
CA SER A 63 1.34 -18.68 0.34
C SER A 63 1.54 -17.94 1.65
N GLU A 64 0.78 -18.34 2.66
CA GLU A 64 0.96 -17.89 4.04
C GLU A 64 1.73 -18.95 4.81
N ASP A 65 2.81 -18.55 5.44
CA ASP A 65 3.51 -19.35 6.43
C ASP A 65 2.92 -19.03 7.81
N GLU A 66 2.19 -19.98 8.40
CA GLU A 66 1.54 -19.81 9.71
C GLU A 66 2.56 -19.72 10.86
N ASP A 67 3.77 -20.30 10.70
CA ASP A 67 4.81 -20.30 11.73
C ASP A 67 5.53 -18.94 11.80
N SER A 68 5.77 -18.31 10.65
CA SER A 68 6.42 -16.99 10.57
C SER A 68 5.44 -15.83 10.40
N ASN A 69 4.14 -16.11 10.28
CA ASN A 69 3.09 -15.13 9.99
C ASN A 69 3.48 -14.23 8.81
N THR A 70 4.06 -14.84 7.77
CA THR A 70 4.57 -14.15 6.58
C THR A 70 3.78 -14.60 5.37
N MET A 71 3.35 -13.62 4.58
CA MET A 71 2.71 -13.86 3.29
C MET A 71 3.77 -13.70 2.19
N SER A 72 3.81 -14.64 1.26
CA SER A 72 4.70 -14.58 0.09
C SER A 72 3.89 -14.81 -1.17
N PHE A 73 4.12 -13.99 -2.19
CA PHE A 73 3.44 -14.10 -3.47
C PHE A 73 4.18 -15.07 -4.39
N PHE A 74 3.44 -15.75 -5.28
CA PHE A 74 4.07 -16.59 -6.31
C PHE A 74 4.90 -15.77 -7.30
N ASP A 75 4.50 -14.51 -7.52
CA ASP A 75 5.30 -13.53 -8.23
C ASP A 75 6.09 -12.69 -7.23
N SER A 76 7.41 -12.89 -7.21
CA SER A 76 8.33 -12.15 -6.34
C SER A 76 8.38 -10.65 -6.62
N SER A 77 7.87 -10.18 -7.77
CA SER A 77 7.78 -8.75 -8.07
C SER A 77 6.65 -8.06 -7.30
N LEU A 78 5.73 -8.84 -6.72
CA LEU A 78 4.67 -8.36 -5.82
C LEU A 78 5.16 -8.21 -4.38
N GLU A 79 6.37 -8.65 -4.07
CA GLU A 79 6.97 -8.43 -2.76
C GLU A 79 7.30 -6.93 -2.60
N GLY A 80 6.77 -6.32 -1.54
CA GLY A 80 6.98 -4.89 -1.27
C GLY A 80 8.44 -4.54 -1.01
N THR A 81 8.79 -3.27 -1.20
CA THR A 81 10.16 -2.81 -1.02
C THR A 81 10.44 -2.61 0.47
N SER A 82 11.44 -3.33 0.98
CA SER A 82 11.86 -3.13 2.38
C SER A 82 12.56 -1.77 2.58
N ILE A 83 12.22 -1.08 3.67
CA ILE A 83 12.92 0.15 4.08
C ILE A 83 14.37 -0.20 4.45
N PRO A 84 15.39 0.32 3.76
CA PRO A 84 16.76 0.06 4.15
C PRO A 84 17.09 0.69 5.50
N SER A 85 17.89 -0.03 6.28
CA SER A 85 18.32 0.38 7.61
C SER A 85 18.93 1.78 7.59
N GLY A 86 18.38 2.69 8.39
CA GLY A 86 18.84 4.08 8.50
C GLY A 86 18.11 5.10 7.62
N LYS A 87 17.23 4.67 6.69
CA LYS A 87 16.40 5.59 5.88
C LYS A 87 14.99 5.84 6.43
N HIS A 88 14.62 5.25 7.58
CA HIS A 88 13.27 5.41 8.16
C HIS A 88 12.84 6.87 8.30
N ALA A 89 13.73 7.77 8.76
CA ALA A 89 13.40 9.19 8.90
C ALA A 89 13.15 9.87 7.55
N GLN A 90 13.92 9.49 6.52
CA GLN A 90 13.77 10.00 5.16
C GLN A 90 12.48 9.48 4.51
N VAL A 91 12.21 8.17 4.61
CA VAL A 91 10.96 7.56 4.13
C VAL A 91 9.77 8.24 4.79
N LYS A 92 9.80 8.46 6.11
CA LYS A 92 8.71 9.14 6.83
C LYS A 92 8.48 10.57 6.34
N ALA A 93 9.55 11.34 6.08
CA ALA A 93 9.42 12.69 5.55
C ALA A 93 8.82 12.69 4.13
N ILE A 94 9.27 11.78 3.26
CA ILE A 94 8.75 11.64 1.90
C ILE A 94 7.29 11.16 1.93
N ALA A 95 6.95 10.22 2.79
CA ALA A 95 5.57 9.73 2.95
C ALA A 95 4.63 10.88 3.34
N GLN A 96 5.04 11.77 4.24
CA GLN A 96 4.25 12.95 4.58
C GLN A 96 4.08 13.90 3.40
N GLU A 97 5.16 14.18 2.64
CA GLU A 97 5.06 15.01 1.43
C GLU A 97 4.15 14.39 0.36
N LEU A 98 4.23 13.07 0.16
CA LEU A 98 3.38 12.35 -0.77
C LEU A 98 1.92 12.38 -0.32
N ARG A 99 1.67 12.18 0.97
CA ARG A 99 0.33 12.28 1.56
C ARG A 99 -0.26 13.66 1.30
N GLU A 100 0.45 14.73 1.64
CA GLU A 100 -0.01 16.11 1.41
C GLU A 100 -0.24 16.40 -0.09
N LYS A 101 0.55 15.79 -0.97
CA LYS A 101 0.42 15.98 -2.43
C LYS A 101 -0.75 15.21 -3.05
N PHE A 102 -1.08 14.04 -2.51
CA PHE A 102 -2.09 13.12 -3.04
C PHE A 102 -3.32 12.97 -2.12
N GLU A 103 -3.49 13.85 -1.13
CA GLU A 103 -4.63 13.84 -0.21
C GLU A 103 -5.97 14.01 -0.95
N ASP A 104 -5.97 14.76 -2.06
CA ASP A 104 -7.13 14.93 -2.94
C ASP A 104 -7.51 13.66 -3.75
N ASP A 105 -6.66 12.62 -3.72
CA ASP A 105 -6.83 11.35 -4.45
C ASP A 105 -7.57 10.27 -3.62
N LEU A 106 -8.01 10.64 -2.41
CA LEU A 106 -8.66 9.81 -1.38
C LEU A 106 -10.21 9.76 -1.51
#